data_AF-A0A349YFK9-F1
#
_entry.id   AF-A0A349YFK9-F1
#
_cell.length_a   1.000
_cell.length_b   1.000
_cell.length_c   1.000
_cell.angle_alpha   90.00
_cell.angle_beta   90.00
_cell.angle_gamma   90.00
#
_symmetry.space_group_name_H-M   'P 1'
#
loop_
_entity.id
_entity.type
_entity.pdbx_description
1 polymer ?
#
loop_
_entity_poly.entity_id
_entity_poly.type
_entity_poly.pdbx_seq_one_letter_code
_entity_poly.pdbx_strand_id
1 'polypeptide(L)'
;MKSNLTKRLYSIILCLVMVFALLPADFLATDVKAVSLPYNTGTRDEVATSLSTDANSYYTGSYSYSSLSSLSGSNLKSKLYTLMSSTMKKSVTYKSLTTYWPYTDAEDGKAGTVLFYSDEDSSSFNREHVWPKSRGSFYQINGGCDLHHLRPANANVNSTRGNHTMGDLNHNGDKVTYNGKTVGWLDKSTDTFEPLDNVKGDVARIYLYMYVRWQQPNLYQDVSKANLPAFDSDDSANDGQAVIESLDTLLKWNAEDPVDTWEMSRNDLTEDIQGNRNVFIDHPELAWKLFGKAVPSNLVTPSGNNGSTPTTTPTPSPSVIPSTTPSTNPSTAPSTNPSTTPSTENGTYKLISSVSEITDGGQFVLVGVNGNYTRAMSNTINSGRMAGTSVSITNNTISNPSSSIVWTFQKQGTDNKYAIYSNALKKYLVISANSTSGFALTSTPTYYFNATNATDKAANAIYLSTTATGNRKISIYQTDFRPYATSSYKPLYLYKLS
;
A
#
# COMPACT_ATOMS: atom_id res chain seq x y z
N MET A 1 -66.97 -24.15 -30.72
CA MET A 1 -66.24 -23.81 -29.47
C MET A 1 -64.96 -22.97 -29.66
N LYS A 2 -64.32 -22.87 -30.85
CA LYS A 2 -63.09 -22.04 -31.05
C LYS A 2 -63.30 -20.52 -31.18
N SER A 3 -64.52 -20.04 -31.47
CA SER A 3 -64.81 -18.61 -31.71
C SER A 3 -64.96 -17.75 -30.44
N ASN A 4 -65.37 -18.35 -29.32
CA ASN A 4 -65.59 -17.62 -28.06
C ASN A 4 -64.29 -17.42 -27.24
N LEU A 5 -63.25 -18.20 -27.51
CA LEU A 5 -61.97 -18.09 -26.81
C LEU A 5 -61.13 -16.92 -27.33
N THR A 6 -61.13 -16.70 -28.66
CA THR A 6 -60.45 -15.57 -29.30
C THR A 6 -61.07 -14.23 -28.89
N LYS A 7 -62.40 -14.13 -28.84
CA LYS A 7 -63.07 -12.89 -28.38
C LYS A 7 -62.77 -12.55 -26.92
N ARG A 8 -62.69 -13.55 -26.03
CA ARG A 8 -62.29 -13.34 -24.63
C ARG A 8 -60.83 -12.93 -24.49
N LEU A 9 -59.94 -13.44 -25.33
CA LEU A 9 -58.53 -13.05 -25.32
C LEU A 9 -58.33 -11.61 -25.80
N TYR A 10 -59.05 -11.20 -26.85
CA TYR A 10 -59.02 -9.81 -27.33
C TYR A 10 -59.60 -8.82 -26.29
N SER A 11 -60.67 -9.17 -25.58
CA SER A 11 -61.21 -8.31 -24.51
C SER A 11 -60.26 -8.18 -23.32
N ILE A 12 -59.54 -9.24 -22.95
CA ILE A 12 -58.55 -9.19 -21.86
C ILE A 12 -57.33 -8.34 -22.26
N ILE A 13 -56.85 -8.47 -23.50
CA ILE A 13 -55.75 -7.65 -24.02
C ILE A 13 -56.18 -6.18 -24.14
N LEU A 14 -57.41 -5.89 -24.58
CA LEU A 14 -57.92 -4.51 -24.67
C LEU A 14 -58.12 -3.87 -23.29
N CYS A 15 -58.56 -4.65 -22.28
CA CYS A 15 -58.64 -4.18 -20.90
C CYS A 15 -57.25 -3.94 -20.29
N LEU A 16 -56.25 -4.77 -20.58
CA LEU A 16 -54.86 -4.53 -20.14
C LEU A 16 -54.25 -3.28 -20.77
N VAL A 17 -54.53 -3.03 -22.06
CA VAL A 17 -54.06 -1.81 -22.75
C VAL A 17 -54.77 -0.54 -22.22
N MET A 18 -56.05 -0.62 -21.85
CA MET A 18 -56.76 0.51 -21.21
C MET A 18 -56.31 0.76 -19.76
N VAL A 19 -55.94 -0.27 -19.00
CA VAL A 19 -55.38 -0.10 -17.64
C VAL A 19 -54.01 0.58 -17.67
N PHE A 20 -53.22 0.37 -18.73
CA PHE A 20 -51.96 1.11 -18.94
C PHE A 20 -52.17 2.56 -19.45
N ALA A 21 -53.31 2.87 -20.07
CA ALA A 21 -53.62 4.21 -20.59
C ALA A 21 -54.30 5.14 -19.55
N LEU A 22 -54.65 4.63 -18.37
CA LEU A 22 -55.30 5.37 -17.28
C LEU A 22 -54.41 5.56 -16.05
N LEU A 23 -53.14 5.15 -16.13
CA LEU A 23 -52.16 5.57 -15.13
C LEU A 23 -51.89 7.07 -15.32
N PRO A 24 -51.94 7.90 -14.25
CA PRO A 24 -51.62 9.31 -14.36
C PRO A 24 -50.25 9.47 -15.03
N ALA A 25 -50.13 10.48 -15.89
CA ALA A 25 -48.90 10.84 -16.61
C ALA A 25 -47.72 11.18 -15.68
N ASP A 26 -47.92 11.12 -14.37
CA ASP A 26 -46.90 11.22 -13.32
C ASP A 26 -45.99 9.97 -13.21
N PHE A 27 -46.26 8.89 -13.97
CA PHE A 27 -45.40 7.70 -13.98
C PHE A 27 -44.33 7.67 -15.09
N LEU A 28 -44.28 8.69 -15.95
CA LEU A 28 -43.26 8.83 -17.01
C LEU A 28 -42.34 10.05 -16.85
N ALA A 29 -42.50 10.80 -15.78
CA ALA A 29 -41.42 11.56 -15.20
C ALA A 29 -40.90 10.75 -14.00
N THR A 30 -39.94 9.85 -14.23
CA THR A 30 -38.89 9.76 -13.22
C THR A 30 -38.24 11.13 -13.23
N ASP A 31 -38.80 12.06 -12.45
CA ASP A 31 -38.00 13.06 -11.76
C ASP A 31 -36.74 12.30 -11.35
N VAL A 32 -35.61 12.73 -11.91
CA VAL A 32 -34.32 12.37 -11.36
C VAL A 32 -34.43 12.81 -9.92
N LYS A 33 -34.84 11.91 -9.02
CA LYS A 33 -34.79 12.15 -7.59
C LYS A 33 -33.37 12.63 -7.39
N ALA A 34 -33.23 13.91 -7.07
CA ALA A 34 -31.95 14.49 -6.74
C ALA A 34 -31.31 13.50 -5.78
N VAL A 35 -30.20 12.90 -6.21
CA VAL A 35 -29.46 11.97 -5.39
C VAL A 35 -28.99 12.82 -4.22
N SER A 36 -29.69 12.73 -3.10
CA SER A 36 -29.36 13.46 -1.88
C SER A 36 -28.24 12.70 -1.18
N LEU A 37 -27.10 12.58 -1.85
CA LEU A 37 -25.88 12.08 -1.27
C LEU A 37 -25.09 13.26 -0.69
N PRO A 38 -24.44 13.07 0.46
CA PRO A 38 -23.37 13.97 0.84
C PRO A 38 -22.25 13.91 -0.21
N TYR A 39 -21.51 15.00 -0.33
CA TYR A 39 -20.25 14.98 -1.08
C TYR A 39 -19.18 14.29 -0.24
N ASN A 40 -18.20 13.70 -0.90
CA ASN A 40 -16.99 13.23 -0.25
C ASN A 40 -16.33 14.42 0.47
N THR A 41 -16.08 14.26 1.76
CA THR A 41 -15.49 15.29 2.63
C THR A 41 -14.09 14.93 3.10
N GLY A 42 -13.56 13.78 2.68
CA GLY A 42 -12.20 13.39 3.01
C GLY A 42 -11.18 14.14 2.15
N THR A 43 -9.93 14.05 2.56
CA THR A 43 -8.78 14.72 1.95
C THR A 43 -7.86 13.66 1.34
N ARG A 44 -7.40 13.85 0.10
CA ARG A 44 -6.37 12.95 -0.45
C ARG A 44 -5.09 13.07 0.36
N ASP A 45 -4.37 11.95 0.48
CA ASP A 45 -3.10 11.80 1.20
C ASP A 45 -3.17 12.01 2.74
N GLU A 46 -4.33 12.37 3.29
CA GLU A 46 -4.54 12.41 4.74
C GLU A 46 -4.88 11.02 5.26
N VAL A 47 -3.94 10.36 5.91
CA VAL A 47 -4.11 8.97 6.36
C VAL A 47 -5.34 8.77 7.27
N ALA A 48 -6.20 7.82 6.92
CA ALA A 48 -7.32 7.40 7.77
C ALA A 48 -6.82 6.58 8.97
N THR A 49 -6.93 7.15 10.16
CA THR A 49 -6.44 6.53 11.41
C THR A 49 -7.52 5.82 12.23
N SER A 50 -8.77 5.88 11.78
CA SER A 50 -9.91 5.20 12.40
C SER A 50 -10.92 4.75 11.34
N LEU A 51 -11.64 3.67 11.60
CA LEU A 51 -12.83 3.28 10.83
C LEU A 51 -13.91 4.36 10.92
N SER A 52 -14.64 4.58 9.81
CA SER A 52 -15.85 5.39 9.81
C SER A 52 -16.97 4.74 10.65
N THR A 53 -18.01 5.53 10.98
CA THR A 53 -19.20 5.00 11.67
C THR A 53 -19.88 3.90 10.85
N ASP A 54 -19.93 4.07 9.53
CA ASP A 54 -20.57 3.12 8.62
C ASP A 54 -19.76 1.83 8.53
N ALA A 55 -18.42 1.93 8.42
CA ALA A 55 -17.53 0.78 8.50
C ALA A 55 -17.73 0.01 9.82
N ASN A 56 -17.74 0.69 10.96
CA ASN A 56 -17.97 0.02 12.26
C ASN A 56 -19.33 -0.70 12.32
N SER A 57 -20.36 -0.15 11.69
CA SER A 57 -21.71 -0.72 11.67
C SER A 57 -21.85 -1.89 10.69
N TYR A 58 -21.02 -1.93 9.64
CA TYR A 58 -21.05 -2.96 8.61
C TYR A 58 -20.53 -4.33 9.10
N TYR A 59 -19.51 -4.35 9.96
CA TYR A 59 -18.84 -5.59 10.40
C TYR A 59 -19.43 -6.18 11.70
N THR A 60 -20.53 -6.93 11.58
CA THR A 60 -21.24 -7.52 12.74
C THR A 60 -21.30 -9.05 12.74
N GLY A 61 -21.54 -9.64 13.92
CA GLY A 61 -21.75 -11.08 14.08
C GLY A 61 -20.61 -11.92 13.50
N SER A 62 -20.95 -12.85 12.60
CA SER A 62 -19.98 -13.74 11.92
C SER A 62 -19.07 -13.02 10.92
N TYR A 63 -19.31 -11.73 10.67
CA TYR A 63 -18.51 -10.86 9.82
C TYR A 63 -17.77 -9.79 10.63
N SER A 64 -17.79 -9.87 11.96
CA SER A 64 -16.94 -9.00 12.78
C SER A 64 -15.47 -9.20 12.42
N TYR A 65 -14.65 -8.16 12.62
CA TYR A 65 -13.21 -8.25 12.36
C TYR A 65 -12.56 -9.44 13.07
N SER A 66 -12.92 -9.71 14.33
CA SER A 66 -12.42 -10.88 15.07
C SER A 66 -12.71 -12.22 14.36
N SER A 67 -13.88 -12.34 13.74
CA SER A 67 -14.27 -13.54 12.98
C SER A 67 -13.47 -13.63 11.67
N LEU A 68 -13.35 -12.52 10.95
CA LEU A 68 -12.63 -12.47 9.68
C LEU A 68 -11.13 -12.70 9.85
N SER A 69 -10.49 -12.02 10.81
CA SER A 69 -9.04 -12.09 11.07
C SER A 69 -8.55 -13.44 11.62
N SER A 70 -9.48 -14.29 12.10
CA SER A 70 -9.22 -15.68 12.48
C SER A 70 -9.10 -16.63 11.28
N LEU A 71 -9.56 -16.20 10.10
CA LEU A 71 -9.49 -16.96 8.86
C LEU A 71 -8.30 -16.52 8.01
N SER A 72 -7.93 -17.35 7.05
CA SER A 72 -6.91 -17.07 6.04
C SER A 72 -7.19 -17.82 4.75
N GLY A 73 -6.50 -17.47 3.66
CA GLY A 73 -6.56 -18.23 2.41
C GLY A 73 -7.97 -18.32 1.82
N SER A 74 -8.33 -19.50 1.32
CA SER A 74 -9.63 -19.76 0.69
C SER A 74 -10.81 -19.54 1.63
N ASN A 75 -10.69 -19.89 2.91
CA ASN A 75 -11.76 -19.70 3.90
C ASN A 75 -12.08 -18.21 4.10
N LEU A 76 -11.05 -17.38 4.22
CA LEU A 76 -11.23 -15.93 4.30
C LEU A 76 -11.79 -15.38 2.99
N LYS A 77 -11.25 -15.80 1.83
CA LYS A 77 -11.74 -15.38 0.51
C LYS A 77 -13.23 -15.64 0.36
N SER A 78 -13.70 -16.85 0.67
CA SER A 78 -15.12 -17.21 0.59
C SER A 78 -15.98 -16.40 1.55
N LYS A 79 -15.51 -16.16 2.78
CA LYS A 79 -16.25 -15.39 3.78
C LYS A 79 -16.41 -13.92 3.37
N LEU A 80 -15.34 -13.31 2.86
CA LEU A 80 -15.34 -11.94 2.33
C LEU A 80 -16.21 -11.81 1.06
N TYR A 81 -16.13 -12.79 0.15
CA TYR A 81 -17.01 -12.87 -1.01
C TYR A 81 -18.49 -12.89 -0.60
N THR A 82 -18.88 -13.74 0.36
CA THR A 82 -20.27 -13.79 0.84
C THR A 82 -20.68 -12.48 1.48
N LEU A 83 -19.84 -11.86 2.30
CA LEU A 83 -20.12 -10.55 2.91
C LEU A 83 -20.43 -9.50 1.84
N MET A 84 -19.46 -9.20 0.97
CA MET A 84 -19.58 -8.14 -0.03
C MET A 84 -20.66 -8.43 -1.07
N SER A 85 -20.94 -9.70 -1.38
CA SER A 85 -22.01 -10.08 -2.32
C SER A 85 -23.38 -9.96 -1.68
N SER A 86 -23.53 -10.42 -0.44
CA SER A 86 -24.83 -10.42 0.24
C SER A 86 -25.26 -9.02 0.68
N THR A 87 -24.33 -8.11 0.95
CA THR A 87 -24.67 -6.73 1.34
C THR A 87 -24.91 -5.82 0.14
N MET A 88 -24.44 -6.17 -1.07
CA MET A 88 -24.73 -5.38 -2.27
C MET A 88 -26.22 -5.52 -2.61
N LYS A 89 -27.04 -4.52 -2.22
CA LYS A 89 -28.49 -4.53 -2.38
C LYS A 89 -28.96 -3.81 -3.64
N LYS A 90 -28.12 -2.98 -4.23
CA LYS A 90 -28.44 -2.17 -5.40
C LYS A 90 -27.33 -2.32 -6.44
N SER A 91 -27.72 -2.57 -7.69
CA SER A 91 -26.81 -2.55 -8.82
C SER A 91 -26.85 -1.19 -9.50
N VAL A 92 -25.68 -0.57 -9.65
CA VAL A 92 -25.49 0.64 -10.44
C VAL A 92 -25.38 0.25 -11.91
N THR A 93 -25.93 1.05 -12.82
CA THR A 93 -25.73 0.84 -14.27
C THR A 93 -24.49 1.58 -14.75
N TYR A 94 -23.87 1.09 -15.84
CA TYR A 94 -22.72 1.76 -16.46
C TYR A 94 -23.00 3.23 -16.81
N LYS A 95 -24.24 3.53 -17.24
CA LYS A 95 -24.66 4.90 -17.55
C LYS A 95 -24.72 5.77 -16.29
N SER A 96 -25.27 5.25 -15.18
CA SER A 96 -25.50 6.01 -13.96
C SER A 96 -24.24 6.32 -13.14
N LEU A 97 -23.09 5.68 -13.42
CA LEU A 97 -21.81 5.98 -12.73
C LEU A 97 -21.51 7.49 -12.68
N THR A 98 -21.76 8.20 -13.79
CA THR A 98 -21.48 9.63 -13.93
C THR A 98 -22.42 10.52 -13.11
N THR A 99 -23.51 9.96 -12.59
CA THR A 99 -24.40 10.64 -11.64
C THR A 99 -23.84 10.61 -10.22
N TYR A 100 -23.02 9.61 -9.88
CA TYR A 100 -22.51 9.40 -8.53
C TYR A 100 -21.11 9.98 -8.30
N TRP A 101 -20.25 10.04 -9.33
CA TRP A 101 -18.90 10.60 -9.20
C TRP A 101 -18.81 12.06 -8.77
N PRO A 102 -19.77 12.95 -9.13
CA PRO A 102 -19.82 14.30 -8.54
C PRO A 102 -19.99 14.34 -7.01
N TYR A 103 -20.29 13.21 -6.38
CA TYR A 103 -20.43 13.03 -4.93
C TYR A 103 -19.32 12.15 -4.37
N THR A 104 -19.15 10.94 -4.91
CA THR A 104 -18.21 9.91 -4.42
C THR A 104 -16.74 10.25 -4.70
N ASP A 105 -16.46 10.87 -5.85
CA ASP A 105 -15.12 11.24 -6.30
C ASP A 105 -14.93 12.78 -6.23
N ALA A 106 -15.71 13.46 -5.39
CA ALA A 106 -15.56 14.88 -5.06
C ALA A 106 -14.46 15.13 -4.01
N GLU A 107 -14.06 16.39 -3.80
CA GLU A 107 -13.15 16.80 -2.73
C GLU A 107 -13.66 18.09 -2.06
N ASP A 108 -13.13 18.42 -0.87
CA ASP A 108 -13.47 19.63 -0.10
C ASP A 108 -14.98 19.81 0.19
N GLY A 109 -15.75 18.71 0.18
CA GLY A 109 -17.19 18.73 0.44
C GLY A 109 -18.00 19.51 -0.61
N LYS A 110 -17.49 19.65 -1.83
CA LYS A 110 -18.14 20.38 -2.92
C LYS A 110 -18.33 19.48 -4.14
N ALA A 111 -19.36 19.79 -4.94
CA ALA A 111 -19.56 19.09 -6.20
C ALA A 111 -18.33 19.26 -7.12
N GLY A 112 -17.74 18.14 -7.50
CA GLY A 112 -16.48 18.07 -8.24
C GLY A 112 -16.17 16.62 -8.60
N THR A 113 -15.19 16.41 -9.46
CA THR A 113 -14.76 15.05 -9.81
C THR A 113 -13.26 15.04 -9.99
N VAL A 114 -12.58 14.54 -8.97
CA VAL A 114 -11.14 14.31 -8.96
C VAL A 114 -10.85 13.10 -9.84
N LEU A 115 -10.03 13.32 -10.87
CA LEU A 115 -9.65 12.27 -11.81
C LEU A 115 -8.61 11.32 -11.20
N PHE A 116 -8.89 10.02 -11.27
CA PHE A 116 -8.22 8.97 -10.51
C PHE A 116 -6.69 8.95 -10.60
N TYR A 117 -6.12 9.05 -11.80
CA TYR A 117 -4.67 8.95 -11.98
C TYR A 117 -3.94 10.29 -11.84
N SER A 118 -4.66 11.41 -11.90
CA SER A 118 -4.03 12.74 -11.97
C SER A 118 -4.25 13.61 -10.75
N ASP A 119 -5.21 13.26 -9.89
CA ASP A 119 -5.65 14.08 -8.75
C ASP A 119 -5.95 15.53 -9.14
N GLU A 120 -6.65 15.66 -10.26
CA GLU A 120 -7.05 16.94 -10.82
C GLU A 120 -8.56 16.95 -10.98
N ASP A 121 -9.21 18.03 -10.56
CA ASP A 121 -10.63 18.24 -10.79
C ASP A 121 -10.94 18.40 -12.27
N SER A 122 -12.01 17.75 -12.73
CA SER A 122 -12.51 17.91 -14.09
C SER A 122 -14.00 17.61 -14.21
N SER A 123 -14.71 18.40 -15.02
CA SER A 123 -16.07 18.10 -15.45
C SER A 123 -16.14 17.17 -16.68
N SER A 124 -14.99 16.78 -17.22
CA SER A 124 -14.86 15.89 -18.38
C SER A 124 -13.97 14.70 -18.05
N PHE A 125 -14.51 13.49 -18.20
CA PHE A 125 -13.85 12.25 -17.84
C PHE A 125 -14.33 11.09 -18.73
N ASN A 126 -13.48 10.07 -18.82
CA ASN A 126 -13.81 8.73 -19.29
C ASN A 126 -13.98 7.80 -18.08
N ARG A 127 -14.68 6.69 -18.28
CA ARG A 127 -14.85 5.64 -17.27
C ARG A 127 -13.63 4.73 -17.30
N GLU A 128 -12.86 4.74 -16.24
CA GLU A 128 -11.71 3.87 -16.03
C GLU A 128 -12.17 2.55 -15.42
N HIS A 129 -11.98 1.45 -16.15
CA HIS A 129 -12.00 0.11 -15.59
C HIS A 129 -10.60 -0.20 -15.05
N VAL A 130 -10.37 0.11 -13.77
CA VAL A 130 -9.06 -0.09 -13.13
C VAL A 130 -8.60 -1.54 -13.30
N TRP A 131 -9.49 -2.53 -13.19
CA TRP A 131 -9.28 -3.87 -13.74
C TRP A 131 -9.74 -3.88 -15.21
N PRO A 132 -8.83 -3.99 -16.20
CA PRO A 132 -9.20 -3.80 -17.60
C PRO A 132 -10.26 -4.79 -18.07
N LYS A 133 -11.22 -4.33 -18.87
CA LYS A 133 -12.27 -5.18 -19.46
C LYS A 133 -11.70 -6.35 -20.26
N SER A 134 -10.59 -6.16 -20.98
CA SER A 134 -9.95 -7.23 -21.75
C SER A 134 -9.24 -8.29 -20.89
N ARG A 135 -9.09 -8.03 -19.58
CA ARG A 135 -8.50 -8.93 -18.59
C ARG A 135 -9.52 -9.39 -17.54
N GLY A 136 -10.80 -9.08 -17.70
CA GLY A 136 -11.86 -9.40 -16.73
C GLY A 136 -13.03 -10.12 -17.39
N SER A 137 -13.68 -11.02 -16.66
CA SER A 137 -14.97 -11.61 -17.08
C SER A 137 -16.11 -10.68 -16.66
N PHE A 138 -16.10 -9.46 -17.20
CA PHE A 138 -17.15 -8.44 -17.12
C PHE A 138 -16.94 -7.37 -18.22
N TYR A 139 -18.01 -6.66 -18.60
CA TYR A 139 -17.92 -5.50 -19.51
C TYR A 139 -18.60 -4.25 -18.93
N GLN A 140 -19.92 -4.12 -19.02
CA GLN A 140 -20.70 -2.97 -18.54
C GLN A 140 -21.81 -3.36 -17.56
N ILE A 141 -21.97 -4.64 -17.26
CA ILE A 141 -22.82 -5.11 -16.16
C ILE A 141 -21.96 -5.65 -15.02
N ASN A 142 -22.57 -5.88 -13.87
CA ASN A 142 -21.92 -6.52 -12.72
C ASN A 142 -20.61 -5.79 -12.33
N GLY A 143 -19.47 -6.49 -12.33
CA GLY A 143 -18.16 -5.89 -12.03
C GLY A 143 -17.77 -4.77 -12.99
N GLY A 144 -18.35 -4.75 -14.19
CA GLY A 144 -18.13 -3.72 -15.21
C GLY A 144 -18.84 -2.39 -14.93
N CYS A 145 -19.67 -2.30 -13.90
CA CYS A 145 -20.36 -1.07 -13.48
C CYS A 145 -20.37 -0.86 -11.96
N ASP A 146 -19.52 -1.56 -11.22
CA ASP A 146 -19.35 -1.41 -9.77
C ASP A 146 -18.57 -0.14 -9.42
N LEU A 147 -19.12 0.72 -8.56
CA LEU A 147 -18.49 1.98 -8.12
C LEU A 147 -17.19 1.77 -7.34
N HIS A 148 -16.98 0.62 -6.69
CA HIS A 148 -15.69 0.29 -6.08
C HIS A 148 -14.60 0.02 -7.10
N HIS A 149 -14.97 -0.26 -8.35
CA HIS A 149 -14.05 -0.57 -9.43
C HIS A 149 -13.90 0.60 -10.41
N LEU A 150 -15.01 1.18 -10.83
CA LEU A 150 -15.04 2.18 -11.89
C LEU A 150 -14.69 3.55 -11.33
N ARG A 151 -13.65 4.17 -11.91
CA ARG A 151 -13.19 5.50 -11.52
C ARG A 151 -13.32 6.52 -12.67
N PRO A 152 -13.50 7.82 -12.40
CA PRO A 152 -13.39 8.86 -13.42
C PRO A 152 -11.92 9.10 -13.74
N ALA A 153 -11.55 9.14 -15.02
CA ALA A 153 -10.17 9.45 -15.44
C ALA A 153 -10.15 10.35 -16.68
N ASN A 154 -9.06 11.08 -16.89
CA ASN A 154 -8.88 11.81 -18.15
C ASN A 154 -8.86 10.84 -19.34
N ALA A 155 -9.53 11.19 -20.45
CA ALA A 155 -9.67 10.29 -21.60
C ALA A 155 -8.31 9.87 -22.22
N ASN A 156 -7.34 10.79 -22.32
CA ASN A 156 -6.02 10.49 -22.87
C ASN A 156 -5.17 9.67 -21.90
N VAL A 157 -5.24 9.98 -20.60
CA VAL A 157 -4.53 9.20 -19.56
C VAL A 157 -5.09 7.78 -19.51
N ASN A 158 -6.40 7.61 -19.49
CA ASN A 158 -7.07 6.30 -19.56
C ASN A 158 -6.67 5.54 -20.84
N SER A 159 -6.73 6.20 -22.01
CA SER A 159 -6.28 5.60 -23.27
C SER A 159 -4.81 5.18 -23.25
N THR A 160 -3.95 5.92 -22.57
CA THR A 160 -2.51 5.61 -22.44
C THR A 160 -2.27 4.48 -21.44
N ARG A 161 -3.01 4.45 -20.34
CA ARG A 161 -3.00 3.36 -19.35
C ARG A 161 -3.45 2.05 -19.97
N GLY A 162 -4.47 2.10 -20.84
CA GLY A 162 -4.92 0.96 -21.64
C GLY A 162 -5.27 -0.27 -20.79
N ASN A 163 -4.77 -1.43 -21.18
CA ASN A 163 -4.83 -2.66 -20.40
C ASN A 163 -3.44 -3.11 -19.92
N HIS A 164 -2.46 -2.20 -19.86
CA HIS A 164 -1.11 -2.50 -19.40
C HIS A 164 -1.13 -3.06 -17.97
N THR A 165 -0.21 -3.97 -17.69
CA THR A 165 -0.03 -4.55 -16.35
C THR A 165 0.40 -3.45 -15.39
N MET A 166 -0.25 -3.33 -14.22
CA MET A 166 0.26 -2.43 -13.18
C MET A 166 1.58 -2.97 -12.63
N GLY A 167 2.57 -2.10 -12.46
CA GLY A 167 3.87 -2.52 -11.93
C GLY A 167 4.74 -1.35 -11.51
N ASP A 168 5.79 -1.66 -10.75
CA ASP A 168 6.70 -0.65 -10.21
C ASP A 168 7.86 -0.38 -11.18
N LEU A 169 7.70 0.66 -11.99
CA LEU A 169 8.76 1.14 -12.89
C LEU A 169 9.79 2.01 -12.17
N ASN A 170 9.62 2.31 -10.87
CA ASN A 170 10.40 3.28 -10.12
C ASN A 170 10.52 4.62 -10.86
N HIS A 171 9.40 5.09 -11.41
CA HIS A 171 9.27 6.32 -12.20
C HIS A 171 10.13 6.34 -13.48
N ASN A 172 10.50 5.17 -14.00
CA ASN A 172 11.16 5.01 -15.28
C ASN A 172 10.13 4.74 -16.39
N GLY A 173 10.50 4.97 -17.66
CA GLY A 173 9.59 4.84 -18.81
C GLY A 173 9.07 6.17 -19.35
N ASP A 174 8.17 6.11 -20.33
CA ASP A 174 7.54 7.27 -20.94
C ASP A 174 6.62 7.94 -19.91
N LYS A 175 6.87 9.22 -19.60
CA LYS A 175 5.99 9.99 -18.71
C LYS A 175 4.62 10.15 -19.34
N VAL A 176 3.59 9.78 -18.59
CA VAL A 176 2.20 10.10 -18.92
C VAL A 176 1.88 11.42 -18.25
N THR A 177 1.36 12.38 -19.02
CA THR A 177 1.16 13.75 -18.52
C THR A 177 -0.25 14.24 -18.73
N TYR A 178 -0.74 15.03 -17.77
CA TYR A 178 -1.99 15.77 -17.86
C TYR A 178 -1.77 17.17 -17.26
N ASN A 179 -2.30 18.22 -17.90
CA ASN A 179 -2.11 19.62 -17.50
C ASN A 179 -0.64 20.02 -17.21
N GLY A 180 0.31 19.44 -17.94
CA GLY A 180 1.74 19.69 -17.76
C GLY A 180 2.38 19.01 -16.53
N LYS A 181 1.61 18.23 -15.75
CA LYS A 181 2.09 17.39 -14.65
C LYS A 181 2.30 15.96 -15.13
N THR A 182 3.23 15.25 -14.50
CA THR A 182 3.36 13.78 -14.67
C THR A 182 2.30 13.12 -13.79
N VAL A 183 1.59 12.14 -14.35
CA VAL A 183 0.46 11.44 -13.71
C VAL A 183 0.60 9.91 -13.82
N GLY A 184 1.80 9.45 -14.15
CA GLY A 184 2.14 8.04 -14.30
C GLY A 184 3.31 7.84 -15.28
N TRP A 185 3.73 6.58 -15.40
CA TRP A 185 4.82 6.16 -16.27
C TRP A 185 4.42 4.89 -17.01
N LEU A 186 4.78 4.82 -18.29
CA LEU A 186 4.49 3.67 -19.14
C LEU A 186 5.79 3.14 -19.74
N ASP A 187 6.09 1.87 -19.49
CA ASP A 187 7.08 1.12 -20.25
C ASP A 187 6.37 0.17 -21.22
N LYS A 188 6.33 0.57 -22.50
CA LYS A 188 5.72 -0.22 -23.58
C LYS A 188 6.49 -1.50 -23.87
N SER A 189 7.77 -1.58 -23.52
CA SER A 189 8.60 -2.77 -23.78
C SER A 189 8.27 -3.91 -22.84
N THR A 190 7.84 -3.59 -21.61
CA THR A 190 7.41 -4.56 -20.60
C THR A 190 5.90 -4.59 -20.39
N ASP A 191 5.13 -3.85 -21.19
CA ASP A 191 3.67 -3.72 -21.06
C ASP A 191 3.24 -3.28 -19.64
N THR A 192 3.99 -2.37 -19.03
CA THR A 192 3.85 -2.01 -17.61
C THR A 192 3.48 -0.54 -17.44
N PHE A 193 2.47 -0.26 -16.61
CA PHE A 193 2.08 1.08 -16.20
C PHE A 193 2.28 1.27 -14.69
N GLU A 194 2.91 2.37 -14.29
CA GLU A 194 3.05 2.78 -12.91
C GLU A 194 2.23 4.07 -12.67
N PRO A 195 1.22 4.06 -11.79
CA PRO A 195 0.50 5.28 -11.40
C PRO A 195 1.33 6.12 -10.43
N LEU A 196 0.81 7.30 -10.04
CA LEU A 196 1.40 8.10 -8.97
C LEU A 196 1.45 7.34 -7.64
N ASP A 197 2.41 7.70 -6.78
CA ASP A 197 2.64 6.99 -5.52
C ASP A 197 1.41 6.96 -4.60
N ASN A 198 0.61 8.02 -4.61
CA ASN A 198 -0.63 8.18 -3.85
C ASN A 198 -1.90 7.61 -4.53
N VAL A 199 -1.72 6.83 -5.58
CA VAL A 199 -2.79 6.08 -6.27
C VAL A 199 -2.54 4.56 -6.18
N LYS A 200 -1.33 4.16 -5.76
CA LYS A 200 -0.88 2.76 -5.74
C LYS A 200 -1.71 1.91 -4.79
N GLY A 201 -2.02 2.44 -3.60
CA GLY A 201 -2.81 1.81 -2.56
C GLY A 201 -4.26 1.62 -3.00
N ASP A 202 -4.86 2.67 -3.57
CA ASP A 202 -6.20 2.62 -4.17
C ASP A 202 -6.28 1.50 -5.22
N VAL A 203 -5.34 1.47 -6.18
CA VAL A 203 -5.30 0.42 -7.21
C VAL A 203 -5.21 -0.97 -6.56
N ALA A 204 -4.34 -1.13 -5.56
CA ALA A 204 -4.18 -2.41 -4.87
C ALA A 204 -5.47 -2.87 -4.18
N ARG A 205 -6.16 -1.97 -3.46
CA ARG A 205 -7.42 -2.27 -2.76
C ARG A 205 -8.57 -2.52 -3.72
N ILE A 206 -8.61 -1.85 -4.87
CA ILE A 206 -9.56 -2.14 -5.95
C ILE A 206 -9.30 -3.53 -6.55
N TYR A 207 -8.04 -3.89 -6.80
CA TYR A 207 -7.67 -5.21 -7.32
C TYR A 207 -7.99 -6.35 -6.36
N LEU A 208 -7.72 -6.17 -5.07
CA LEU A 208 -8.12 -7.11 -4.02
C LEU A 208 -9.63 -7.29 -3.97
N TYR A 209 -10.39 -6.18 -4.05
CA TYR A 209 -11.85 -6.22 -4.12
C TYR A 209 -12.34 -7.02 -5.33
N MET A 210 -11.85 -6.72 -6.54
CA MET A 210 -12.25 -7.43 -7.77
C MET A 210 -11.88 -8.92 -7.73
N TYR A 211 -10.71 -9.25 -7.18
CA TYR A 211 -10.25 -10.63 -6.99
C TYR A 211 -11.17 -11.47 -6.08
N VAL A 212 -11.76 -10.84 -5.05
CA VAL A 212 -12.63 -11.51 -4.08
C VAL A 212 -14.10 -11.41 -4.47
N ARG A 213 -14.63 -10.19 -4.60
CA ARG A 213 -16.06 -9.93 -4.81
C ARG A 213 -16.53 -10.33 -6.20
N TRP A 214 -15.70 -10.15 -7.22
CA TRP A 214 -16.01 -10.53 -8.60
C TRP A 214 -15.26 -11.77 -9.08
N GLN A 215 -14.58 -12.46 -8.14
CA GLN A 215 -13.91 -13.74 -8.35
C GLN A 215 -12.96 -13.78 -9.57
N GLN A 216 -12.33 -12.66 -9.90
CA GLN A 216 -11.39 -12.58 -11.01
C GLN A 216 -10.07 -13.27 -10.62
N PRO A 217 -9.60 -14.31 -11.32
CA PRO A 217 -8.49 -15.14 -10.84
C PRO A 217 -7.10 -14.61 -11.23
N ASN A 218 -6.99 -13.82 -12.31
CA ASN A 218 -5.74 -13.32 -12.89
C ASN A 218 -5.26 -12.02 -12.22
N LEU A 219 -5.18 -12.03 -10.89
CA LEU A 219 -4.73 -10.88 -10.11
C LEU A 219 -3.24 -10.58 -10.36
N TYR A 220 -2.37 -11.49 -9.92
CA TYR A 220 -0.91 -11.34 -9.99
C TYR A 220 -0.21 -12.42 -10.81
N GLN A 221 -0.98 -13.26 -11.47
CA GLN A 221 -0.49 -14.36 -12.30
C GLN A 221 -1.44 -14.62 -13.46
N ASP A 222 -0.89 -15.07 -14.56
CA ASP A 222 -1.69 -15.45 -15.72
C ASP A 222 -2.56 -16.68 -15.41
N VAL A 223 -3.74 -16.70 -16.00
CA VAL A 223 -4.72 -17.77 -15.86
C VAL A 223 -5.11 -18.26 -17.25
N SER A 224 -4.99 -19.57 -17.46
CA SER A 224 -5.47 -20.20 -18.70
C SER A 224 -6.95 -19.88 -18.93
N LYS A 225 -7.33 -19.64 -20.20
CA LYS A 225 -8.71 -19.39 -20.60
C LYS A 225 -9.70 -20.44 -20.11
N ALA A 226 -9.28 -21.69 -19.95
CA ALA A 226 -10.11 -22.78 -19.43
C ALA A 226 -10.49 -22.62 -17.94
N ASN A 227 -9.74 -21.80 -17.19
CA ASN A 227 -9.91 -21.58 -15.75
C ASN A 227 -10.48 -20.17 -15.45
N LEU A 228 -10.88 -19.41 -16.48
CA LEU A 228 -11.50 -18.11 -16.30
C LEU A 228 -12.98 -18.25 -15.92
N PRO A 229 -13.55 -17.29 -15.15
CA PRO A 229 -14.97 -17.28 -14.86
C PRO A 229 -15.79 -17.19 -16.14
N ALA A 230 -17.01 -17.73 -16.08
CA ALA A 230 -17.98 -17.58 -17.16
C ALA A 230 -18.21 -16.10 -17.47
N PHE A 231 -18.39 -15.82 -18.75
CA PHE A 231 -18.68 -14.50 -19.25
C PHE A 231 -20.10 -14.07 -18.90
N ASP A 232 -20.22 -12.80 -18.55
CA ASP A 232 -21.48 -12.08 -18.53
C ASP A 232 -22.01 -11.91 -19.96
N SER A 233 -23.31 -11.58 -20.08
CA SER A 233 -23.99 -11.54 -21.37
C SER A 233 -23.45 -10.49 -22.36
N ASP A 234 -22.74 -9.47 -21.87
CA ASP A 234 -22.14 -8.39 -22.65
C ASP A 234 -20.61 -8.47 -22.73
N ASP A 235 -20.01 -9.53 -22.21
CA ASP A 235 -18.56 -9.72 -22.25
C ASP A 235 -18.09 -10.03 -23.67
N SER A 236 -16.92 -9.48 -24.00
CA SER A 236 -16.33 -9.62 -25.32
C SER A 236 -14.96 -10.30 -25.31
N ALA A 237 -14.22 -10.27 -24.18
CA ALA A 237 -12.93 -10.93 -24.03
C ALA A 237 -12.47 -11.00 -22.56
N ASN A 238 -11.69 -12.03 -22.24
CA ASN A 238 -10.75 -12.06 -21.12
C ASN A 238 -9.51 -12.83 -21.60
N ASP A 239 -8.35 -12.17 -21.66
CA ASP A 239 -7.11 -12.78 -22.13
C ASP A 239 -6.38 -13.60 -21.06
N GLY A 240 -6.80 -13.48 -19.80
CA GLY A 240 -6.26 -14.19 -18.64
C GLY A 240 -4.92 -13.66 -18.14
N GLN A 241 -4.41 -12.54 -18.66
CA GLN A 241 -3.14 -11.96 -18.23
C GLN A 241 -3.27 -11.32 -16.84
N ALA A 242 -2.21 -11.40 -16.03
CA ALA A 242 -2.14 -10.75 -14.73
C ALA A 242 -2.44 -9.24 -14.83
N VAL A 243 -3.17 -8.65 -13.87
CA VAL A 243 -3.43 -7.21 -13.85
C VAL A 243 -2.37 -6.42 -13.07
N ILE A 244 -1.63 -7.07 -12.18
CA ILE A 244 -0.47 -6.52 -11.49
C ILE A 244 0.72 -7.48 -11.59
N GLU A 245 1.93 -6.94 -11.68
CA GLU A 245 3.14 -7.72 -11.98
C GLU A 245 3.45 -8.83 -10.96
N SER A 246 3.06 -8.64 -9.70
CA SER A 246 3.31 -9.62 -8.63
C SER A 246 2.44 -9.39 -7.39
N LEU A 247 2.30 -10.44 -6.58
CA LEU A 247 1.68 -10.33 -5.26
C LEU A 247 2.48 -9.42 -4.32
N ASP A 248 3.79 -9.40 -4.46
CA ASP A 248 4.64 -8.56 -3.61
C ASP A 248 4.47 -7.07 -3.95
N THR A 249 4.33 -6.71 -5.24
CA THR A 249 3.98 -5.35 -5.67
C THR A 249 2.62 -4.94 -5.16
N LEU A 250 1.61 -5.82 -5.28
CA LEU A 250 0.26 -5.56 -4.75
C LEU A 250 0.26 -5.24 -3.25
N LEU A 251 0.93 -6.07 -2.45
CA LEU A 251 1.00 -5.89 -1.00
C LEU A 251 1.91 -4.72 -0.60
N LYS A 252 2.98 -4.46 -1.36
CA LYS A 252 3.82 -3.27 -1.21
C LYS A 252 3.01 -2.00 -1.40
N TRP A 253 2.29 -1.89 -2.51
CA TRP A 253 1.44 -0.74 -2.82
C TRP A 253 0.35 -0.53 -1.77
N ASN A 254 -0.31 -1.60 -1.34
CA ASN A 254 -1.30 -1.53 -0.25
C ASN A 254 -0.72 -1.07 1.11
N ALA A 255 0.60 -1.23 1.33
CA ALA A 255 1.27 -0.82 2.57
C ALA A 255 1.90 0.57 2.50
N GLU A 256 2.52 0.91 1.37
CA GLU A 256 3.26 2.17 1.17
C GLU A 256 2.32 3.36 0.93
N ASP A 257 1.16 3.10 0.36
CA ASP A 257 0.09 4.07 0.16
C ASP A 257 -1.13 3.67 1.01
N PRO A 258 -1.12 4.06 2.31
CA PRO A 258 -2.18 3.70 3.24
C PRO A 258 -3.50 4.34 2.85
N VAL A 259 -4.60 3.76 3.33
CA VAL A 259 -5.95 4.32 3.13
C VAL A 259 -5.99 5.75 3.66
N ASP A 260 -6.41 6.69 2.83
CA ASP A 260 -6.62 8.08 3.21
C ASP A 260 -8.10 8.35 3.58
N THR A 261 -8.36 9.52 4.17
CA THR A 261 -9.70 9.91 4.61
C THR A 261 -10.65 10.08 3.43
N TRP A 262 -10.13 10.44 2.26
CA TRP A 262 -10.90 10.54 1.02
C TRP A 262 -11.39 9.18 0.52
N GLU A 263 -10.53 8.16 0.52
CA GLU A 263 -10.86 6.82 0.09
C GLU A 263 -11.84 6.15 1.07
N MET A 264 -11.67 6.40 2.38
CA MET A 264 -12.63 5.99 3.41
C MET A 264 -14.02 6.63 3.19
N SER A 265 -14.08 7.94 2.98
CA SER A 265 -15.34 8.65 2.72
C SER A 265 -15.99 8.20 1.41
N ARG A 266 -15.18 7.93 0.36
CA ARG A 266 -15.67 7.32 -0.88
C ARG A 266 -16.26 5.94 -0.65
N ASN A 267 -15.66 5.13 0.23
CA ASN A 267 -16.17 3.80 0.58
C ASN A 267 -17.53 3.89 1.28
N ASP A 268 -17.70 4.84 2.20
CA ASP A 268 -18.98 5.16 2.87
C ASP A 268 -20.07 5.54 1.85
N LEU A 269 -19.79 6.51 0.98
CA LEU A 269 -20.75 6.96 -0.03
C LEU A 269 -21.09 5.85 -1.03
N THR A 270 -20.13 4.98 -1.35
CA THR A 270 -20.39 3.84 -2.23
C THR A 270 -21.26 2.80 -1.53
N GLU A 271 -21.13 2.60 -0.22
CA GLU A 271 -22.04 1.78 0.58
C GLU A 271 -23.47 2.33 0.55
N ASP A 272 -23.67 3.63 0.71
CA ASP A 272 -25.00 4.25 0.63
C ASP A 272 -25.70 3.97 -0.72
N ILE A 273 -24.90 3.92 -1.79
CA ILE A 273 -25.38 3.69 -3.15
C ILE A 273 -25.62 2.20 -3.43
N GLN A 274 -24.66 1.32 -3.15
CA GLN A 274 -24.67 -0.09 -3.56
C GLN A 274 -25.07 -1.05 -2.42
N GLY A 275 -24.85 -0.66 -1.18
CA GLY A 275 -25.06 -1.42 0.06
C GLY A 275 -23.84 -2.20 0.54
N ASN A 276 -22.75 -2.24 -0.22
CA ASN A 276 -21.55 -2.98 0.14
C ASN A 276 -20.31 -2.08 0.19
N ARG A 277 -19.36 -2.48 1.03
CA ARG A 277 -18.06 -1.82 1.21
C ARG A 277 -16.96 -2.61 0.51
N ASN A 278 -15.89 -1.92 0.13
CA ASN A 278 -14.62 -2.56 -0.14
C ASN A 278 -13.91 -2.84 1.18
N VAL A 279 -13.90 -4.11 1.58
CA VAL A 279 -13.33 -4.56 2.86
C VAL A 279 -11.83 -4.28 2.99
N PHE A 280 -11.11 -4.10 1.89
CA PHE A 280 -9.67 -3.81 1.92
C PHE A 280 -9.36 -2.33 2.14
N ILE A 281 -10.36 -1.45 2.05
CA ILE A 281 -10.26 -0.05 2.50
C ILE A 281 -10.46 0.02 4.02
N ASP A 282 -11.45 -0.69 4.56
CA ASP A 282 -11.69 -0.69 6.00
C ASP A 282 -10.62 -1.49 6.77
N HIS A 283 -10.25 -2.65 6.22
CA HIS A 283 -9.34 -3.62 6.82
C HIS A 283 -8.22 -4.06 5.85
N PRO A 284 -7.31 -3.16 5.45
CA PRO A 284 -6.22 -3.47 4.51
C PRO A 284 -5.32 -4.62 4.97
N GLU A 285 -5.22 -4.87 6.27
CA GLU A 285 -4.51 -6.00 6.87
C GLU A 285 -5.04 -7.37 6.44
N LEU A 286 -6.32 -7.47 6.06
CA LEU A 286 -6.91 -8.72 5.57
C LEU A 286 -6.29 -9.16 4.25
N ALA A 287 -5.62 -8.27 3.49
CA ALA A 287 -4.87 -8.63 2.29
C ALA A 287 -3.76 -9.65 2.60
N TRP A 288 -2.98 -9.45 3.66
CA TRP A 288 -1.94 -10.41 4.04
C TRP A 288 -2.54 -11.74 4.50
N LYS A 289 -3.61 -11.69 5.31
CA LYS A 289 -4.33 -12.89 5.76
C LYS A 289 -4.92 -13.68 4.59
N LEU A 290 -5.44 -12.99 3.57
CA LEU A 290 -6.00 -13.60 2.36
C LEU A 290 -4.97 -14.47 1.64
N PHE A 291 -3.70 -14.06 1.65
CA PHE A 291 -2.61 -14.81 1.02
C PHE A 291 -1.75 -15.61 2.01
N GLY A 292 -2.22 -15.80 3.25
CA GLY A 292 -1.50 -16.57 4.27
C GLY A 292 -0.18 -15.94 4.72
N LYS A 293 0.01 -14.64 4.50
CA LYS A 293 1.18 -13.88 4.94
C LYS A 293 0.93 -13.25 6.31
N ALA A 294 2.00 -13.00 7.04
CA ALA A 294 1.95 -12.25 8.28
C ALA A 294 1.60 -10.78 7.98
N VAL A 295 0.68 -10.20 8.77
CA VAL A 295 0.36 -8.78 8.69
C VAL A 295 1.58 -7.99 9.21
N PRO A 296 2.11 -7.00 8.46
CA PRO A 296 3.23 -6.19 8.93
C PRO A 296 2.85 -5.43 10.20
N SER A 297 3.74 -5.48 11.22
CA SER A 297 3.50 -4.83 12.52
C SER A 297 3.33 -3.30 12.45
N ASN A 298 3.82 -2.71 11.35
CA ASN A 298 3.81 -1.28 11.07
C ASN A 298 2.83 -0.91 9.94
N LEU A 299 1.99 -1.85 9.49
CA LEU A 299 0.96 -1.54 8.50
C LEU A 299 0.03 -0.47 9.09
N VAL A 300 -0.16 0.63 8.37
CA VAL A 300 -1.11 1.65 8.81
C VAL A 300 -2.50 1.23 8.35
N THR A 301 -3.43 1.08 9.29
CA THR A 301 -4.77 0.55 9.03
C THR A 301 -5.79 1.44 9.73
N PRO A 302 -6.92 1.79 9.09
CA PRO A 302 -8.01 2.50 9.76
C PRO A 302 -8.56 1.72 10.97
N SER A 303 -8.51 0.39 10.92
CA SER A 303 -8.97 -0.50 12.01
C SER A 303 -8.07 -0.51 13.26
N GLY A 304 -6.86 0.05 13.16
CA GLY A 304 -5.81 -0.07 14.18
C GLY A 304 -5.20 -1.48 14.32
N ASN A 305 -5.61 -2.47 13.52
CA ASN A 305 -5.13 -3.85 13.63
C ASN A 305 -3.89 -4.10 12.76
N ASN A 306 -2.79 -3.48 13.15
CA ASN A 306 -1.53 -3.51 12.43
C ASN A 306 -0.67 -4.75 12.70
N GLY A 307 -1.25 -5.96 12.80
CA GLY A 307 -0.47 -7.19 13.04
C GLY A 307 0.22 -7.30 14.41
N SER A 308 0.15 -6.25 15.23
CA SER A 308 0.43 -6.32 16.66
C SER A 308 -0.56 -7.29 17.28
N THR A 309 -0.06 -8.32 17.98
CA THR A 309 -0.94 -9.20 18.76
C THR A 309 -1.71 -8.31 19.74
N PRO A 310 -3.06 -8.38 19.79
CA PRO A 310 -3.80 -7.63 20.79
C PRO A 310 -3.38 -8.16 22.15
N THR A 311 -2.75 -7.32 22.97
CA THR A 311 -2.74 -7.56 24.41
C THR A 311 -4.20 -7.43 24.84
N THR A 312 -4.90 -8.56 24.93
CA THR A 312 -6.24 -8.60 25.51
C THR A 312 -6.14 -8.22 26.97
N THR A 313 -6.35 -6.95 27.28
CA THR A 313 -6.87 -6.56 28.59
C THR A 313 -7.78 -5.36 28.37
N PRO A 314 -9.11 -5.49 28.59
CA PRO A 314 -9.97 -4.32 28.66
C PRO A 314 -9.49 -3.50 29.85
N THR A 315 -9.13 -2.24 29.64
CA THR A 315 -8.82 -1.31 30.74
C THR A 315 -10.07 -1.15 31.61
N PRO A 316 -10.10 -1.63 32.87
CA PRO A 316 -11.05 -1.12 33.82
C PRO A 316 -10.45 0.14 34.45
N SER A 317 -11.31 1.12 34.69
CA SER A 317 -11.06 2.29 35.53
C SER A 317 -10.33 1.89 36.84
N PRO A 318 -9.43 2.72 37.40
CA PRO A 318 -8.53 2.29 38.47
C PRO A 318 -9.30 2.05 39.77
N SER A 319 -9.19 0.83 40.31
CA SER A 319 -9.53 0.53 41.70
C SER A 319 -8.31 0.02 42.43
N VAL A 320 -7.99 0.73 43.51
CA VAL A 320 -6.94 0.46 44.48
C VAL A 320 -7.27 -0.84 45.22
N ILE A 321 -6.38 -1.84 45.17
CA ILE A 321 -6.01 -2.80 46.25
C ILE A 321 -4.92 -3.75 45.69
N PRO A 322 -3.79 -3.97 46.37
CA PRO A 322 -2.81 -4.98 45.98
C PRO A 322 -3.17 -6.36 46.51
N SER A 323 -3.16 -7.38 45.64
CA SER A 323 -3.27 -8.79 46.03
C SER A 323 -1.91 -9.48 46.00
N THR A 324 -1.60 -10.14 47.11
CA THR A 324 -0.42 -10.96 47.38
C THR A 324 -0.75 -12.43 47.08
N THR A 325 -0.19 -13.03 46.01
CA THR A 325 0.08 -14.49 45.92
C THR A 325 0.84 -14.84 44.62
N PRO A 326 1.88 -15.70 44.66
CA PRO A 326 2.60 -16.16 43.47
C PRO A 326 1.95 -17.41 42.86
N SER A 327 1.78 -17.43 41.54
CA SER A 327 1.35 -18.64 40.81
C SER A 327 2.54 -19.55 40.50
N THR A 328 2.31 -20.85 40.69
CA THR A 328 3.28 -21.93 40.50
C THR A 328 2.89 -22.80 39.30
N ASN A 329 3.92 -23.14 38.52
CA ASN A 329 4.10 -24.30 37.64
C ASN A 329 4.03 -24.11 36.09
N PRO A 330 4.99 -24.73 35.36
CA PRO A 330 5.26 -24.50 33.93
C PRO A 330 4.61 -25.56 33.02
N SER A 331 4.50 -25.25 31.72
CA SER A 331 4.14 -26.21 30.67
C SER A 331 5.35 -26.55 29.78
N THR A 332 5.39 -27.81 29.37
CA THR A 332 6.55 -28.59 28.92
C THR A 332 6.62 -28.77 27.38
N ALA A 333 7.73 -28.29 26.79
CA ALA A 333 8.52 -28.80 25.63
C ALA A 333 7.88 -29.04 24.22
N PRO A 334 8.67 -29.11 23.13
CA PRO A 334 9.74 -28.20 22.68
C PRO A 334 9.62 -27.82 21.18
N SER A 335 10.15 -26.66 20.79
CA SER A 335 10.67 -26.45 19.44
C SER A 335 12.15 -26.07 19.57
N THR A 336 12.99 -26.82 18.88
CA THR A 336 14.44 -26.74 19.01
C THR A 336 14.98 -25.46 18.37
N ASN A 337 15.50 -24.60 19.25
CA ASN A 337 16.49 -23.54 19.03
C ASN A 337 15.97 -22.09 18.92
N PRO A 338 15.78 -21.38 20.05
CA PRO A 338 15.98 -19.95 20.12
C PRO A 338 17.40 -19.64 20.62
N SER A 339 18.15 -18.85 19.85
CA SER A 339 19.38 -18.21 20.34
C SER A 339 19.03 -17.33 21.54
N THR A 340 19.55 -17.65 22.72
CA THR A 340 19.24 -17.02 24.01
C THR A 340 20.07 -15.76 24.29
N THR A 341 20.24 -14.88 23.30
CA THR A 341 20.79 -13.54 23.55
C THR A 341 19.78 -12.50 23.10
N PRO A 342 19.31 -11.59 23.96
CA PRO A 342 18.48 -10.46 23.53
C PRO A 342 19.30 -9.68 22.50
N SER A 343 18.88 -9.66 21.24
CA SER A 343 19.54 -8.82 20.24
C SER A 343 19.22 -7.37 20.59
N THR A 344 20.19 -6.68 21.19
CA THR A 344 20.12 -5.25 21.52
C THR A 344 20.01 -4.34 20.30
N GLU A 345 19.94 -4.91 19.08
CA GLU A 345 19.89 -4.24 17.79
C GLU A 345 18.46 -4.11 17.24
N ASN A 346 17.47 -4.75 17.86
CA ASN A 346 16.06 -4.63 17.50
C ASN A 346 15.47 -3.34 18.08
N GLY A 347 14.83 -2.55 17.22
CA GLY A 347 14.15 -1.32 17.59
C GLY A 347 13.99 -0.39 16.39
N THR A 348 13.46 0.80 16.64
CA THR A 348 13.26 1.81 15.60
C THR A 348 14.44 2.75 15.54
N TYR A 349 15.06 2.85 14.36
CA TYR A 349 16.17 3.75 14.09
C TYR A 349 15.61 5.00 13.42
N LYS A 350 15.71 6.17 14.06
CA LYS A 350 15.22 7.45 13.55
C LYS A 350 16.33 8.28 12.93
N LEU A 351 16.05 8.93 11.82
CA LEU A 351 16.98 9.82 11.15
C LEU A 351 17.41 10.94 12.10
N ILE A 352 18.72 11.09 12.28
CA ILE A 352 19.26 12.20 13.06
C ILE A 352 19.19 13.50 12.27
N SER A 353 19.05 14.61 12.98
CA SER A 353 19.04 15.95 12.37
C SER A 353 20.46 16.47 12.14
N SER A 354 21.44 16.06 12.97
CA SER A 354 22.85 16.46 12.81
C SER A 354 23.82 15.52 13.54
N VAL A 355 25.13 15.66 13.26
CA VAL A 355 26.19 14.89 13.95
C VAL A 355 26.23 15.07 15.47
N SER A 356 25.58 16.10 16.04
CA SER A 356 25.48 16.29 17.49
C SER A 356 24.67 15.20 18.18
N GLU A 357 23.81 14.48 17.44
CA GLU A 357 22.98 13.39 17.99
C GLU A 357 23.72 12.05 18.01
N ILE A 358 24.94 11.97 17.45
CA ILE A 358 25.78 10.79 17.53
C ILE A 358 26.32 10.66 18.95
N THR A 359 25.87 9.61 19.65
CA THR A 359 26.27 9.32 21.03
C THR A 359 27.30 8.20 21.09
N ASP A 360 28.17 8.24 22.09
CA ASP A 360 29.08 7.12 22.36
C ASP A 360 28.30 5.85 22.68
N GLY A 361 28.67 4.74 22.04
CA GLY A 361 27.94 3.47 22.09
C GLY A 361 26.61 3.45 21.33
N GLY A 362 26.22 4.53 20.65
CA GLY A 362 24.98 4.60 19.90
C GLY A 362 24.98 3.64 18.70
N GLN A 363 23.81 3.05 18.41
CA GLN A 363 23.61 2.17 17.27
C GLN A 363 22.95 2.92 16.11
N PHE A 364 23.47 2.69 14.91
CA PHE A 364 23.05 3.42 13.71
C PHE A 364 22.94 2.51 12.49
N VAL A 365 22.04 2.86 11.58
CA VAL A 365 22.05 2.38 10.20
C VAL A 365 22.59 3.50 9.31
N LEU A 366 23.62 3.21 8.51
CA LEU A 366 24.21 4.15 7.57
C LEU A 366 23.56 3.98 6.20
N VAL A 367 22.77 4.97 5.77
CA VAL A 367 22.09 4.95 4.48
C VAL A 367 22.79 5.86 3.49
N GLY A 368 23.03 5.36 2.28
CA GLY A 368 23.49 6.15 1.14
C GLY A 368 22.38 6.28 0.10
N VAL A 369 22.30 7.46 -0.53
CA VAL A 369 21.40 7.74 -1.65
C VAL A 369 22.18 8.19 -2.87
N ASN A 370 22.02 7.50 -4.00
CA ASN A 370 22.64 7.87 -5.27
C ASN A 370 21.72 7.54 -6.45
N GLY A 371 21.00 8.53 -6.98
CA GLY A 371 19.96 8.28 -7.98
C GLY A 371 18.92 7.30 -7.42
N ASN A 372 18.64 6.22 -8.14
CA ASN A 372 17.65 5.19 -7.79
C ASN A 372 18.12 4.24 -6.66
N TYR A 373 19.34 4.42 -6.14
CA TYR A 373 19.90 3.54 -5.13
C TYR A 373 19.83 4.18 -3.75
N THR A 374 18.83 3.77 -2.98
CA THR A 374 18.79 3.94 -1.52
C THR A 374 19.16 2.61 -0.88
N ARG A 375 20.32 2.58 -0.20
CA ARG A 375 20.85 1.36 0.41
C ARG A 375 21.38 1.65 1.82
N ALA A 376 21.18 0.72 2.73
CA ALA A 376 21.91 0.67 4.00
C ALA A 376 23.23 -0.07 3.79
N MET A 377 24.32 0.43 4.37
CA MET A 377 25.62 -0.23 4.31
C MET A 377 25.59 -1.49 5.17
N SER A 378 25.72 -2.65 4.54
CA SER A 378 25.85 -3.93 5.24
C SER A 378 27.28 -4.16 5.71
N ASN A 379 27.45 -5.10 6.62
CA ASN A 379 28.72 -5.59 7.12
C ASN A 379 29.40 -6.63 6.20
N THR A 380 28.92 -6.80 4.96
CA THR A 380 29.50 -7.72 3.98
C THR A 380 30.48 -6.98 3.07
N ILE A 381 31.70 -7.52 2.90
CA ILE A 381 32.73 -6.98 1.99
C ILE A 381 32.84 -7.84 0.74
N ASN A 382 32.72 -7.20 -0.43
CA ASN A 382 32.97 -7.80 -1.73
C ASN A 382 34.14 -7.07 -2.39
N SER A 383 35.29 -7.74 -2.47
CA SER A 383 36.52 -7.20 -3.10
C SER A 383 36.90 -5.80 -2.58
N GLY A 384 36.83 -5.59 -1.26
CA GLY A 384 37.20 -4.32 -0.61
C GLY A 384 36.13 -3.20 -0.66
N ARG A 385 34.90 -3.52 -1.09
CA ARG A 385 33.72 -2.63 -1.08
C ARG A 385 32.65 -3.18 -0.15
N MET A 386 31.93 -2.32 0.58
CA MET A 386 30.83 -2.79 1.44
C MET A 386 29.59 -2.99 0.58
N ALA A 387 28.90 -4.12 0.70
CA ALA A 387 27.63 -4.34 0.01
C ALA A 387 26.54 -3.42 0.58
N GLY A 388 25.71 -2.84 -0.28
CA GLY A 388 24.52 -2.13 0.12
C GLY A 388 23.29 -3.04 0.11
N THR A 389 22.53 -3.02 1.19
CA THR A 389 21.26 -3.73 1.32
C THR A 389 20.12 -2.75 1.11
N SER A 390 19.10 -3.11 0.33
CA SER A 390 17.88 -2.31 0.23
C SER A 390 17.28 -2.14 1.62
N VAL A 391 16.86 -0.93 1.95
CA VAL A 391 16.33 -0.60 3.27
C VAL A 391 15.04 0.20 3.10
N SER A 392 14.00 -0.23 3.79
CA SER A 392 12.73 0.49 3.83
C SER A 392 12.82 1.60 4.87
N ILE A 393 12.60 2.83 4.42
CA ILE A 393 12.61 4.03 5.26
C ILE A 393 11.20 4.59 5.22
N THR A 394 10.57 4.71 6.39
CA THR A 394 9.20 5.25 6.53
C THR A 394 9.20 6.31 7.60
N ASN A 395 8.70 7.51 7.31
CA ASN A 395 8.68 8.65 8.25
C ASN A 395 10.04 8.92 8.89
N ASN A 396 11.09 8.89 8.08
CA ASN A 396 12.47 9.04 8.57
C ASN A 396 12.86 7.98 9.62
N THR A 397 12.29 6.78 9.56
CA THR A 397 12.62 5.68 10.46
C THR A 397 12.90 4.37 9.71
N ILE A 398 13.74 3.53 10.31
CA ILE A 398 14.02 2.15 9.88
C ILE A 398 13.71 1.25 11.08
N SER A 399 12.73 0.36 10.93
CA SER A 399 12.26 -0.48 12.02
C SER A 399 12.86 -1.88 11.95
N ASN A 400 13.43 -2.32 13.07
CA ASN A 400 14.04 -3.65 13.25
C ASN A 400 14.98 -4.04 12.10
N PRO A 401 15.98 -3.19 11.77
CA PRO A 401 16.96 -3.53 10.75
C PRO A 401 17.69 -4.82 11.11
N SER A 402 18.03 -5.62 10.10
CA SER A 402 18.93 -6.77 10.28
C SER A 402 20.22 -6.32 10.97
N SER A 403 20.73 -7.12 11.91
CA SER A 403 22.03 -6.92 12.56
C SER A 403 23.19 -6.73 11.57
N SER A 404 23.03 -7.23 10.34
CA SER A 404 23.99 -7.06 9.26
C SER A 404 24.15 -5.62 8.75
N ILE A 405 23.21 -4.72 9.05
CA ILE A 405 23.27 -3.30 8.62
C ILE A 405 23.32 -2.33 9.80
N VAL A 406 23.45 -2.84 11.02
CA VAL A 406 23.57 -2.06 12.26
C VAL A 406 25.03 -1.87 12.64
N TRP A 407 25.38 -0.64 12.99
CA TRP A 407 26.74 -0.22 13.33
C TRP A 407 26.75 0.56 14.64
N THR A 408 27.64 0.20 15.56
CA THR A 408 27.84 0.91 16.82
C THR A 408 28.96 1.93 16.66
N PHE A 409 28.71 3.18 17.06
CA PHE A 409 29.68 4.27 17.03
C PHE A 409 30.31 4.42 18.40
N GLN A 410 31.62 4.23 18.49
CA GLN A 410 32.39 4.36 19.74
C GLN A 410 33.25 5.63 19.66
N LYS A 411 32.93 6.64 20.47
CA LYS A 411 33.56 7.96 20.43
C LYS A 411 35.01 7.88 20.92
N GLN A 412 35.91 8.62 20.27
CA GLN A 412 37.34 8.59 20.54
C GLN A 412 37.84 10.00 20.91
N GLY A 413 37.93 10.26 22.21
CA GLY A 413 38.32 11.58 22.74
C GLY A 413 37.20 12.61 22.66
N THR A 414 37.56 13.90 22.64
CA THR A 414 36.61 15.02 22.68
C THR A 414 36.00 15.37 21.33
N ASP A 415 36.68 15.03 20.23
CA ASP A 415 36.27 15.36 18.87
C ASP A 415 35.16 14.43 18.34
N ASN A 416 34.49 14.81 17.26
CA ASN A 416 33.51 13.97 16.53
C ASN A 416 34.18 12.83 15.75
N LYS A 417 35.06 12.09 16.43
CA LYS A 417 35.88 11.00 15.91
C LYS A 417 35.39 9.69 16.50
N TYR A 418 35.09 8.72 15.63
CA TYR A 418 34.44 7.48 16.02
C TYR A 418 35.15 6.25 15.45
N ALA A 419 35.25 5.19 16.26
CA ALA A 419 35.41 3.84 15.75
C ALA A 419 34.03 3.27 15.42
N ILE A 420 33.87 2.65 14.25
CA ILE A 420 32.60 2.09 13.78
C ILE A 420 32.69 0.56 13.89
N TYR A 421 31.80 -0.04 14.67
CA TYR A 421 31.88 -1.44 15.07
C TYR A 421 30.62 -2.21 14.64
N SER A 422 30.78 -3.44 14.15
CA SER A 422 29.67 -4.38 13.91
C SER A 422 29.61 -5.39 15.05
N ASN A 423 28.54 -5.37 15.86
CA ASN A 423 28.39 -6.37 16.93
C ASN A 423 28.19 -7.78 16.36
N ALA A 424 27.48 -7.89 15.24
CA ALA A 424 27.26 -9.15 14.53
C ALA A 424 28.56 -9.86 14.14
N LEU A 425 29.57 -9.11 13.67
CA LEU A 425 30.85 -9.69 13.25
C LEU A 425 31.97 -9.59 14.29
N LYS A 426 31.73 -8.83 15.37
CA LYS A 426 32.73 -8.48 16.38
C LYS A 426 34.00 -7.85 15.78
N LYS A 427 33.81 -6.93 14.83
CA LYS A 427 34.90 -6.28 14.07
C LYS A 427 34.64 -4.79 13.84
N TYR A 428 35.73 -4.06 13.68
CA TYR A 428 35.76 -2.64 13.35
C TYR A 428 35.85 -2.42 11.84
N LEU A 429 35.08 -1.47 11.34
CA LEU A 429 35.22 -0.96 9.99
C LEU A 429 36.46 -0.08 9.91
N VAL A 430 37.31 -0.32 8.91
CA VAL A 430 38.47 0.53 8.59
C VAL A 430 38.58 0.74 7.08
N ILE A 431 39.21 1.85 6.68
CA ILE A 431 39.70 2.04 5.31
C ILE A 431 41.21 1.78 5.34
N SER A 432 41.60 0.60 4.87
CA SER A 432 42.95 0.03 4.96
C SER A 432 43.85 0.36 3.77
N ALA A 433 43.26 0.80 2.65
CA ALA A 433 43.99 1.15 1.44
C ALA A 433 43.52 2.49 0.87
N ASN A 434 44.45 3.22 0.26
CA ASN A 434 44.14 4.44 -0.47
C ASN A 434 43.50 4.11 -1.86
N SER A 435 42.42 3.32 -1.90
CA SER A 435 41.62 3.00 -3.09
C SER A 435 40.09 3.05 -2.83
N THR A 436 39.27 3.06 -3.90
CA THR A 436 37.80 2.89 -3.86
C THR A 436 37.36 1.48 -3.46
N SER A 437 38.32 0.56 -3.29
CA SER A 437 38.11 -0.81 -2.80
C SER A 437 38.95 -1.06 -1.55
N GLY A 438 39.03 -0.06 -0.67
CA GLY A 438 39.91 -0.05 0.51
C GLY A 438 39.25 -0.43 1.84
N PHE A 439 37.97 -0.82 1.87
CA PHE A 439 37.32 -1.23 3.12
C PHE A 439 37.86 -2.55 3.64
N ALA A 440 38.01 -2.66 4.96
CA ALA A 440 38.31 -3.90 5.66
C ALA A 440 37.57 -3.95 7.00
N LEU A 441 37.43 -5.17 7.54
CA LEU A 441 36.89 -5.43 8.88
C LEU A 441 37.97 -6.08 9.74
N THR A 442 38.41 -5.38 10.78
CA THR A 442 39.55 -5.78 11.63
C THR A 442 39.13 -6.00 13.09
N SER A 443 39.92 -6.74 13.86
CA SER A 443 39.68 -6.93 15.30
C SER A 443 39.98 -5.69 16.14
N THR A 444 40.81 -4.78 15.64
CA THR A 444 41.17 -3.51 16.27
C THR A 444 41.07 -2.37 15.26
N PRO A 445 40.60 -1.17 15.64
CA PRO A 445 40.53 -0.04 14.73
C PRO A 445 41.92 0.60 14.56
N THR A 446 42.50 0.50 13.36
CA THR A 446 43.79 1.16 13.03
C THR A 446 43.60 2.65 12.74
N TYR A 447 42.40 3.05 12.31
CA TYR A 447 42.00 4.42 12.00
C TYR A 447 40.55 4.65 12.42
N TYR A 448 40.15 5.91 12.49
CA TYR A 448 38.82 6.34 12.93
C TYR A 448 38.10 7.13 11.83
N PHE A 449 36.86 7.51 12.08
CA PHE A 449 36.06 8.34 11.19
C PHE A 449 35.68 9.65 11.87
N ASN A 450 36.00 10.77 11.23
CA ASN A 450 35.48 12.09 11.58
C ASN A 450 34.08 12.26 10.98
N ALA A 451 33.09 12.55 11.82
CA ALA A 451 31.73 12.87 11.41
C ALA A 451 31.52 14.38 11.30
N THR A 452 31.04 14.85 10.15
CA THR A 452 30.72 16.27 9.91
C THR A 452 29.38 16.41 9.20
N ASN A 453 28.59 17.43 9.53
CA ASN A 453 27.37 17.76 8.76
C ASN A 453 27.75 18.09 7.31
N ALA A 454 27.03 17.50 6.35
CA ALA A 454 27.18 17.75 4.91
C ALA A 454 26.26 18.90 4.48
N THR A 455 26.50 20.09 5.05
CA THR A 455 25.67 21.28 4.82
C THR A 455 25.65 21.72 3.35
N ASP A 456 26.61 21.28 2.55
CA ASP A 456 26.66 21.49 1.11
C ASP A 456 25.70 20.57 0.31
N LYS A 457 24.97 19.66 0.98
CA LYS A 457 24.05 18.70 0.36
C LYS A 457 22.63 18.75 0.91
N ALA A 458 22.45 18.54 2.20
CA ALA A 458 21.15 18.57 2.87
C ALA A 458 21.31 18.77 4.38
N ALA A 459 20.26 19.24 5.06
CA ALA A 459 20.33 19.60 6.48
C ALA A 459 20.68 18.42 7.42
N ASN A 460 20.21 17.22 7.11
CA ASN A 460 20.38 15.97 7.85
C ASN A 460 21.43 15.02 7.24
N ALA A 461 22.13 15.47 6.20
CA ALA A 461 23.16 14.69 5.53
C ALA A 461 24.49 14.81 6.28
N ILE A 462 25.30 13.75 6.28
CA ILE A 462 26.62 13.73 6.94
C ILE A 462 27.73 13.15 6.07
N TYR A 463 28.98 13.50 6.40
CA TYR A 463 30.18 12.81 5.93
C TYR A 463 30.84 12.03 7.05
N LEU A 464 31.29 10.81 6.73
CA LEU A 464 32.20 10.02 7.57
C LEU A 464 33.54 9.91 6.84
N SER A 465 34.54 10.64 7.32
CA SER A 465 35.87 10.75 6.68
C SER A 465 36.91 10.01 7.50
N THR A 466 37.69 9.11 6.89
CA THR A 466 38.76 8.40 7.61
C THR A 466 39.84 9.35 8.10
N THR A 467 40.41 9.06 9.27
CA THR A 467 41.62 9.72 9.79
C THR A 467 42.91 9.18 9.18
N ALA A 468 42.83 8.14 8.34
CA ALA A 468 43.96 7.63 7.59
C ALA A 468 44.43 8.63 6.51
N THR A 469 45.69 8.50 6.08
CA THR A 469 46.26 9.29 4.98
C THR A 469 45.38 9.21 3.73
N GLY A 470 44.95 10.37 3.20
CA GLY A 470 44.07 10.48 2.03
C GLY A 470 42.62 10.87 2.34
N ASN A 471 42.22 10.98 3.62
CA ASN A 471 40.94 11.59 4.09
C ASN A 471 39.69 11.14 3.31
N ARG A 472 39.63 9.86 2.94
CA ARG A 472 38.53 9.30 2.15
C ARG A 472 37.21 9.25 2.92
N LYS A 473 36.11 9.50 2.23
CA LYS A 473 34.74 9.44 2.74
C LYS A 473 34.05 8.14 2.38
N ILE A 474 33.20 7.64 3.27
CA ILE A 474 32.24 6.57 2.94
C ILE A 474 31.18 7.16 2.02
N SER A 475 30.95 6.55 0.86
CA SER A 475 29.92 7.00 -0.07
C SER A 475 29.36 5.85 -0.91
N ILE A 476 28.10 5.96 -1.31
CA ILE A 476 27.41 4.98 -2.13
C ILE A 476 27.72 5.16 -3.63
N TYR A 477 27.97 4.05 -4.32
CA TYR A 477 28.06 3.97 -5.76
C TYR A 477 27.18 2.81 -6.25
N GLN A 478 26.08 3.15 -6.91
CA GLN A 478 25.05 2.17 -7.27
C GLN A 478 24.62 1.36 -6.04
N THR A 479 24.84 0.05 -6.01
CA THR A 479 24.41 -0.85 -4.92
C THR A 479 25.47 -1.11 -3.85
N ASP A 480 26.69 -0.55 -3.96
CA ASP A 480 27.79 -0.76 -3.02
C ASP A 480 28.29 0.55 -2.39
N PHE A 481 29.07 0.46 -1.31
CA PHE A 481 29.76 1.60 -0.69
C PHE A 481 31.25 1.51 -0.91
N ARG A 482 31.87 2.67 -1.17
CA ARG A 482 33.29 2.79 -1.49
C ARG A 482 33.94 3.96 -0.74
N PRO A 483 35.26 3.88 -0.47
CA PRO A 483 36.04 5.03 -0.01
C PRO A 483 36.31 6.02 -1.17
N TYR A 484 35.82 7.26 -1.10
CA TYR A 484 36.00 8.30 -2.15
C TYR A 484 36.80 9.52 -1.67
N ALA A 485 37.57 10.16 -2.57
CA ALA A 485 38.54 11.21 -2.23
C ALA A 485 38.12 12.67 -2.53
N THR A 486 37.16 12.99 -3.41
CA THR A 486 36.82 14.40 -3.78
C THR A 486 35.43 14.55 -4.45
N SER A 487 35.02 15.83 -4.62
CA SER A 487 33.81 16.54 -5.16
C SER A 487 32.53 15.81 -5.64
N SER A 488 32.54 14.49 -5.83
CA SER A 488 31.40 13.69 -6.28
C SER A 488 30.83 12.77 -5.19
N TYR A 489 31.31 12.88 -3.94
CA TYR A 489 30.80 12.08 -2.84
C TYR A 489 29.32 12.39 -2.57
N LYS A 490 28.53 11.32 -2.46
CA LYS A 490 27.18 11.37 -1.91
C LYS A 490 27.27 11.30 -0.39
N PRO A 491 26.54 12.15 0.34
CA PRO A 491 26.53 12.08 1.79
C PRO A 491 25.80 10.82 2.26
N LEU A 492 25.90 10.56 3.56
CA LEU A 492 25.13 9.53 4.24
C LEU A 492 24.02 10.16 5.07
N TYR A 493 23.02 9.34 5.38
CA TYR A 493 21.94 9.61 6.31
C TYR A 493 22.02 8.57 7.43
N LEU A 494 22.10 9.03 8.69
CA LEU A 494 22.23 8.14 9.84
C LEU A 494 20.91 8.01 10.56
N TYR A 495 20.47 6.78 10.74
CA TYR A 495 19.29 6.46 11.53
C TYR A 495 19.78 5.90 12.85
N LYS A 496 19.46 6.55 13.96
CA LYS A 496 19.88 6.21 15.33
C LYS A 496 18.80 5.40 16.03
N LEU A 497 19.19 4.31 16.69
CA LEU A 497 18.28 3.57 17.57
C LEU A 497 17.69 4.51 18.63
N SER A 498 16.36 4.59 18.66
CA SER A 498 15.59 5.42 19.60
C SER A 498 15.39 4.77 20.96
#